data_AF-A0A4Y7SGN3-F1
#
_entry.id   AF-A0A4Y7SGN3-F1
#
_cell.length_a   1.000
_cell.length_b   1.000
_cell.length_c   1.000
_cell.angle_alpha   90.00
_cell.angle_beta   90.00
_cell.angle_gamma   90.00
#
_symmetry.space_group_name_H-M   'P 1'
#
loop_
_entity.id
_entity.type
_entity.pdbx_description
1 polymer ?
#
loop_
_entity_poly.entity_id
_entity_poly.type
_entity_poly.pdbx_seq_one_letter_code
_entity_poly.pdbx_strand_id
1 'polypeptide(L)'
;MIINQSAKLAIQYAESNVQLFSIGIQLFMWSCGLVSFLETPRLQRKGPHSILYPVVSFTILSLSLMIGVSVSYARYLTLYHADPGDPQVTKAAMDRYGGHETPQYGVSRIASTFIAFVGDGLLMYRCYFFWSDRKWIVILPALTYVASVVVGFLQMLWVEAFSGWPVEFSVAWIILNASLNVLITALISFRLLLASYRNSQFLPSYSSKVYIGIVVILVEAAMPLSVNGIALAYFMNQSRGSGEANLHEGIYKILYFFFLAISPQMIIFRVITGRGFLRDGSTPRTPRAPGAAETKPPSTALNFARSEEDSYTRGTVGSADGNEKFKDGGVHATVHSAVDSRGTDWRRSGDGEV
;
A
#
# COMPACT_ATOMS: atom_id res chain seq x y z
N MET A 1 17.19 -13.33 40.36
CA MET A 1 16.78 -14.29 39.29
C MET A 1 15.27 -14.48 39.23
N ILE A 2 14.59 -14.74 40.35
CA ILE A 2 13.12 -14.94 40.45
C ILE A 2 12.32 -13.72 39.96
N ILE A 3 12.67 -12.51 40.41
CA ILE A 3 12.02 -11.24 40.02
C ILE A 3 12.08 -11.01 38.49
N ASN A 4 13.15 -11.49 37.84
CA ASN A 4 13.35 -11.30 36.41
C ASN A 4 12.43 -12.23 35.60
N GLN A 5 12.10 -13.42 36.11
CA GLN A 5 11.20 -14.37 35.44
C GLN A 5 9.73 -13.95 35.54
N SER A 6 9.28 -13.50 36.70
CA SER A 6 7.91 -13.00 36.86
C SER A 6 7.65 -11.76 35.98
N ALA A 7 8.62 -10.85 35.88
CA ALA A 7 8.56 -9.71 34.97
C ALA A 7 8.47 -10.15 33.50
N LYS A 8 9.26 -11.14 33.08
CA LYS A 8 9.18 -11.71 31.72
C LYS A 8 7.81 -12.32 31.42
N LEU A 9 7.21 -13.07 32.36
CA LEU A 9 5.85 -13.61 32.19
C LEU A 9 4.82 -12.49 32.04
N ALA A 10 4.89 -11.46 32.88
CA ALA A 10 3.98 -10.34 32.83
C ALA A 10 4.03 -9.62 31.47
N ILE A 11 5.24 -9.37 30.94
CA ILE A 11 5.43 -8.77 29.61
C ILE A 11 4.85 -9.67 28.52
N GLN A 12 5.11 -10.98 28.56
CA GLN A 12 4.57 -11.92 27.58
C GLN A 12 3.05 -11.99 27.60
N TYR A 13 2.44 -11.90 28.79
CA TYR A 13 0.98 -11.85 28.92
C TYR A 13 0.40 -10.55 28.39
N ALA A 14 1.04 -9.41 28.69
CA ALA A 14 0.67 -8.11 28.14
C ALA A 14 0.75 -8.11 26.59
N GLU A 15 1.79 -8.72 26.02
CA GLU A 15 1.95 -8.89 24.56
C GLU A 15 0.75 -9.62 23.93
N SER A 16 0.32 -10.75 24.50
CA SER A 16 -0.83 -11.50 24.01
C SER A 16 -2.14 -10.69 24.06
N ASN A 17 -2.38 -9.95 25.16
CA ASN A 17 -3.57 -9.13 25.29
C ASN A 17 -3.62 -7.97 24.28
N VAL A 18 -2.50 -7.27 24.10
CA VAL A 18 -2.41 -6.20 23.10
C VAL A 18 -2.57 -6.75 21.69
N GLN A 19 -2.08 -7.97 21.43
CA GLN A 19 -2.26 -8.63 20.15
C GLN A 19 -3.73 -9.00 19.88
N LEU A 20 -4.45 -9.53 20.87
CA LEU A 20 -5.89 -9.79 20.76
C LEU A 20 -6.67 -8.51 20.46
N PHE A 21 -6.33 -7.42 21.14
CA PHE A 21 -6.90 -6.11 20.87
C PHE A 21 -6.61 -5.63 19.45
N SER A 22 -5.36 -5.80 18.97
CA SER A 22 -4.97 -5.48 17.59
C SER A 22 -5.81 -6.22 16.57
N ILE A 23 -6.01 -7.53 16.76
CA ILE A 23 -6.84 -8.37 15.88
C ILE A 23 -8.28 -7.84 15.84
N GLY A 24 -8.84 -7.44 16.98
CA GLY A 24 -10.16 -6.82 17.04
C GLY A 24 -10.28 -5.56 16.18
N ILE A 25 -9.31 -4.65 16.25
CA ILE A 25 -9.28 -3.44 15.41
C ILE A 25 -9.13 -3.82 13.93
N GLN A 26 -8.28 -4.79 13.60
CA GLN A 26 -8.09 -5.23 12.22
C GLN A 26 -9.36 -5.86 11.63
N LEU A 27 -10.09 -6.65 12.41
CA LEU A 27 -11.39 -7.20 12.02
C LEU A 27 -12.40 -6.08 11.72
N PHE A 28 -12.46 -5.07 12.59
CA PHE A 28 -13.30 -3.89 12.38
C PHE A 28 -12.91 -3.14 11.08
N MET A 29 -11.64 -2.82 10.89
CA MET A 29 -11.18 -2.13 9.68
C MET A 29 -11.45 -2.93 8.40
N TRP A 30 -11.22 -4.24 8.43
CA TRP A 30 -11.47 -5.12 7.29
C TRP A 30 -12.96 -5.22 6.96
N SER A 31 -13.82 -5.44 7.95
CA SER A 31 -15.27 -5.54 7.77
C SER A 31 -15.87 -4.24 7.23
N CYS A 32 -15.52 -3.08 7.80
CA CYS A 32 -15.95 -1.79 7.27
C CYS A 32 -15.41 -1.54 5.86
N GLY A 33 -14.14 -1.87 5.60
CA GLY A 33 -13.55 -1.78 4.26
C GLY A 33 -14.26 -2.66 3.23
N LEU A 34 -14.69 -3.86 3.63
CA LEU A 34 -15.45 -4.78 2.81
C LEU A 34 -16.85 -4.24 2.51
N VAL A 35 -17.56 -3.70 3.51
CA VAL A 35 -18.88 -3.07 3.32
C VAL A 35 -18.78 -1.91 2.34
N SER A 36 -17.83 -0.99 2.52
CA SER A 36 -17.62 0.13 1.60
C SER A 36 -17.27 -0.34 0.17
N PHE A 37 -16.52 -1.43 0.03
CA PHE A 37 -16.24 -2.03 -1.28
C PHE A 37 -17.50 -2.61 -1.94
N LEU A 38 -18.37 -3.27 -1.16
CA LEU A 38 -19.63 -3.84 -1.62
C LEU A 38 -20.67 -2.77 -1.98
N GLU A 39 -20.67 -1.62 -1.32
CA GLU A 39 -21.54 -0.48 -1.64
C GLU A 39 -21.08 0.32 -2.88
N THR A 40 -19.80 0.18 -3.28
CA THR A 40 -19.27 0.90 -4.44
C THR A 40 -19.87 0.33 -5.75
N PRO A 41 -20.50 1.14 -6.63
CA PRO A 41 -21.16 0.66 -7.85
C PRO A 41 -20.21 -0.03 -8.85
N ARG A 42 -20.69 -1.07 -9.55
CA ARG A 42 -19.89 -1.90 -10.49
C ARG A 42 -19.19 -1.10 -11.60
N LEU A 43 -19.73 0.04 -12.02
CA LEU A 43 -19.10 0.91 -13.02
C LEU A 43 -17.80 1.57 -12.53
N GLN A 44 -17.70 1.89 -11.23
CA GLN A 44 -16.50 2.47 -10.60
C GLN A 44 -15.55 1.40 -10.03
N ARG A 45 -15.95 0.12 -10.01
CA ARG A 45 -15.07 -1.01 -9.67
C ARG A 45 -14.08 -1.37 -10.78
N LYS A 46 -14.11 -0.69 -11.92
CA LYS A 46 -13.27 -1.00 -13.09
C LYS A 46 -11.82 -0.59 -12.84
N GLY A 47 -11.10 -1.46 -12.15
CA GLY A 47 -9.65 -1.43 -12.03
C GLY A 47 -9.13 -2.52 -11.09
N PRO A 48 -8.01 -3.20 -11.42
CA PRO A 48 -7.40 -4.22 -10.55
C PRO A 48 -7.06 -3.66 -9.16
N HIS A 49 -6.81 -2.36 -9.07
CA HIS A 49 -6.51 -1.65 -7.83
C HIS A 49 -7.67 -1.57 -6.84
N SER A 50 -8.93 -1.73 -7.27
CA SER A 50 -10.07 -1.68 -6.34
C SER A 50 -10.17 -2.93 -5.46
N ILE A 51 -9.78 -4.09 -6.00
CA ILE A 51 -9.81 -5.40 -5.32
C ILE A 51 -8.54 -5.61 -4.50
N LEU A 52 -7.42 -4.99 -4.89
CA LEU A 52 -6.13 -5.12 -4.20
C LEU A 52 -6.21 -4.69 -2.73
N TYR A 53 -6.90 -3.59 -2.41
CA TYR A 53 -7.00 -3.07 -1.04
C TYR A 53 -7.70 -4.03 -0.04
N PRO A 54 -8.91 -4.55 -0.30
CA PRO A 54 -9.56 -5.50 0.61
C PRO A 54 -8.83 -6.84 0.68
N VAL A 55 -8.21 -7.31 -0.41
CA VAL A 55 -7.39 -8.54 -0.40
C VAL A 55 -6.15 -8.36 0.48
N VAL A 56 -5.40 -7.28 0.32
CA VAL A 56 -4.24 -6.98 1.15
C VAL A 56 -4.63 -6.85 2.63
N SER A 57 -5.72 -6.13 2.92
CA SER A 57 -6.26 -6.02 4.28
C SER A 57 -6.62 -7.40 4.88
N PHE A 58 -7.25 -8.28 4.09
CA PHE A 58 -7.54 -9.65 4.52
C PHE A 58 -6.28 -10.47 4.78
N THR A 59 -5.25 -10.36 3.92
CA THR A 59 -3.99 -11.09 4.11
C THR A 59 -3.28 -10.69 5.40
N ILE A 60 -3.22 -9.39 5.72
CA ILE A 60 -2.63 -8.90 6.97
C ILE A 60 -3.43 -9.39 8.19
N LEU A 61 -4.77 -9.39 8.10
CA LEU A 61 -5.64 -9.91 9.15
C LEU A 61 -5.42 -11.41 9.38
N SER A 62 -5.38 -12.20 8.31
CA SER A 62 -5.15 -13.65 8.38
C SER A 62 -3.80 -13.98 8.99
N LEU A 63 -2.74 -13.28 8.58
CA LEU A 63 -1.41 -13.44 9.18
C LEU A 63 -1.41 -13.02 10.66
N SER A 64 -2.08 -11.93 11.02
CA SER A 64 -2.17 -11.48 12.41
C SER A 64 -2.93 -12.47 13.30
N LEU A 65 -3.98 -13.10 12.78
CA LEU A 65 -4.70 -14.18 13.45
C LEU A 65 -3.80 -15.41 13.67
N MET A 66 -3.02 -15.81 12.66
CA MET A 66 -2.08 -16.92 12.79
C MET A 66 -1.05 -16.68 13.89
N ILE A 67 -0.50 -15.46 13.97
CA ILE A 67 0.43 -15.09 15.05
C ILE A 67 -0.29 -15.13 16.39
N GLY A 68 -1.46 -14.48 16.50
CA GLY A 68 -2.20 -14.36 17.75
C GLY A 68 -2.57 -15.71 18.35
N VAL A 69 -3.04 -16.65 17.53
CA VAL A 69 -3.38 -18.02 17.98
C VAL A 69 -2.12 -18.75 18.43
N SER A 70 -1.05 -18.72 17.63
CA SER A 70 0.20 -19.43 17.92
C SER A 70 0.86 -18.94 19.21
N VAL A 71 0.97 -17.62 19.37
CA VAL A 71 1.57 -16.99 20.55
C VAL A 71 0.69 -17.20 21.77
N SER A 72 -0.62 -16.98 21.67
CA SER A 72 -1.54 -17.16 22.82
C SER A 72 -1.52 -18.60 23.33
N TYR A 73 -1.49 -19.59 22.43
CA TYR A 73 -1.38 -20.99 22.79
C TYR A 73 -0.06 -21.31 23.51
N ALA A 74 1.07 -20.83 22.97
CA ALA A 74 2.39 -21.00 23.59
C ALA A 74 2.45 -20.37 25.00
N ARG A 75 1.91 -19.16 25.17
CA ARG A 75 1.88 -18.46 26.46
C ARG A 75 0.95 -19.14 27.46
N TYR A 76 -0.20 -19.65 27.00
CA TYR A 76 -1.10 -20.43 27.84
C TYR A 76 -0.40 -21.69 28.39
N LEU A 77 0.28 -22.47 27.55
CA LEU A 77 1.03 -23.65 27.98
C LEU A 77 2.17 -23.28 28.94
N THR A 78 2.89 -22.19 28.66
CA THR A 78 3.94 -21.69 29.54
C THR A 78 3.40 -21.39 30.93
N LEU A 79 2.25 -20.71 31.02
CA LEU A 79 1.63 -20.35 32.29
C LEU A 79 1.02 -21.55 33.01
N TYR A 80 0.42 -22.49 32.27
CA TYR A 80 -0.17 -23.71 32.81
C TYR A 80 0.86 -24.62 33.49
N HIS A 81 2.08 -24.67 32.94
CA HIS A 81 3.19 -25.46 33.49
C HIS A 81 4.14 -24.65 34.38
N ALA A 82 3.89 -23.36 34.59
CA ALA A 82 4.68 -22.55 35.50
C ALA A 82 4.25 -22.80 36.95
N ASP A 83 5.23 -22.99 37.84
CA ASP A 83 5.00 -23.07 39.28
C ASP A 83 5.49 -21.76 39.94
N PRO A 84 4.60 -20.96 40.55
CA PRO A 84 4.99 -19.74 41.28
C PRO A 84 5.96 -20.01 42.45
N GLY A 85 5.93 -21.21 43.03
CA GLY A 85 6.78 -21.61 44.15
C GLY A 85 8.17 -22.11 43.72
N ASP A 86 8.32 -22.55 42.47
CA ASP A 86 9.59 -23.06 41.92
C ASP A 86 10.04 -22.28 40.66
N PRO A 87 11.03 -21.36 40.81
CA PRO A 87 11.60 -20.60 39.72
C PRO A 87 12.28 -21.44 38.63
N GLN A 88 12.76 -22.65 38.96
CA GLN A 88 13.41 -23.53 38.00
C GLN A 88 12.38 -24.18 37.08
N VAL A 89 11.25 -24.63 37.65
CA VAL A 89 10.12 -25.18 36.88
C VAL A 89 9.54 -24.11 35.96
N THR A 90 9.37 -22.89 36.45
CA THR A 90 8.92 -21.76 35.63
C THR A 90 9.90 -21.46 34.49
N LYS A 91 11.22 -21.53 34.73
CA LYS A 91 12.21 -21.39 33.65
C LYS A 91 12.08 -22.50 32.62
N ALA A 92 11.98 -23.74 33.07
CA ALA A 92 11.88 -24.89 32.18
C ALA A 92 10.61 -24.84 31.32
N ALA A 93 9.49 -24.37 31.89
CA ALA A 93 8.26 -24.14 31.14
C ALA A 93 8.43 -23.04 30.08
N MET A 94 9.09 -21.92 30.42
CA MET A 94 9.41 -20.86 29.44
C MET A 94 10.28 -21.37 28.30
N ASP A 95 11.33 -22.11 28.62
CA ASP A 95 12.28 -22.61 27.62
C ASP A 95 11.61 -23.67 26.72
N ARG A 96 10.77 -24.53 27.30
CA ARG A 96 10.08 -25.61 26.59
C ARG A 96 8.93 -25.14 25.70
N TYR A 97 8.13 -24.17 26.14
CA TYR A 97 6.90 -23.75 25.45
C TYR A 97 6.98 -22.34 24.84
N GLY A 98 7.88 -21.50 25.32
CA GLY A 98 8.06 -20.12 24.85
C GLY A 98 9.45 -19.84 24.26
N GLY A 99 10.30 -20.85 24.16
CA GLY A 99 11.67 -20.75 23.64
C GLY A 99 11.74 -20.58 22.13
N HIS A 100 12.93 -20.21 21.65
CA HIS A 100 13.20 -19.95 20.23
C HIS A 100 13.06 -21.17 19.32
N GLU A 101 13.20 -22.38 19.89
CA GLU A 101 13.12 -23.65 19.17
C GLU A 101 11.68 -24.16 19.01
N THR A 102 10.70 -23.44 19.58
CA THR A 102 9.31 -23.89 19.53
C THR A 102 8.68 -23.61 18.16
N PRO A 103 7.86 -24.54 17.61
CA PRO A 103 7.17 -24.32 16.34
C PRO A 103 6.31 -23.04 16.33
N GLN A 104 5.72 -22.69 17.49
CA GLN A 104 4.90 -21.49 17.66
C GLN A 104 5.72 -20.21 17.47
N TYR A 105 6.97 -20.19 17.96
CA TYR A 105 7.89 -19.08 17.75
C TYR A 105 8.26 -18.91 16.27
N GLY A 106 8.55 -20.03 15.59
CA GLY A 106 8.82 -20.04 14.15
C GLY A 106 7.66 -19.48 13.32
N VAL A 107 6.44 -19.96 13.56
CA VAL A 107 5.23 -19.48 12.89
C VAL A 107 5.02 -17.97 13.11
N SER A 108 5.18 -17.50 14.34
CA SER A 108 5.07 -16.08 14.68
C SER A 108 6.10 -15.22 13.93
N ARG A 109 7.35 -15.66 13.87
CA ARG A 109 8.44 -14.96 13.17
C ARG A 109 8.21 -14.91 11.65
N ILE A 110 7.79 -16.03 11.06
CA ILE A 110 7.49 -16.11 9.63
C ILE A 110 6.32 -15.17 9.30
N ALA A 111 5.19 -15.30 9.99
CA ALA A 111 4.00 -14.52 9.72
C ALA A 111 4.22 -13.01 9.94
N SER A 112 4.93 -12.60 11.00
CA SER A 112 5.24 -11.18 11.25
C SER A 112 6.12 -10.57 10.16
N THR A 113 7.07 -11.34 9.62
CA THR A 113 7.91 -10.87 8.51
C THR A 113 7.11 -10.74 7.21
N PHE A 114 6.18 -11.67 6.93
CA PHE A 114 5.26 -11.52 5.79
C PHE A 114 4.31 -10.33 5.94
N ILE A 115 3.83 -10.02 7.15
CA ILE A 115 3.07 -8.79 7.41
C ILE A 115 3.89 -7.56 7.03
N ALA A 116 5.17 -7.51 7.44
CA ALA A 116 6.06 -6.42 7.06
C ALA A 116 6.24 -6.34 5.54
N PHE A 117 6.50 -7.46 4.85
CA PHE A 117 6.68 -7.47 3.39
C PHE A 117 5.45 -6.96 2.63
N VAL A 118 4.25 -7.35 3.07
CA VAL A 118 3.00 -6.90 2.49
C VAL A 118 2.74 -5.42 2.81
N GLY A 119 2.99 -5.00 4.04
CA GLY A 119 2.84 -3.61 4.49
C GLY A 119 3.79 -2.66 3.76
N ASP A 120 5.07 -2.99 3.69
CA ASP A 120 6.11 -2.23 3.01
C ASP A 120 5.92 -2.24 1.49
N GLY A 121 5.51 -3.39 0.93
CA GLY A 121 5.15 -3.49 -0.48
C GLY A 121 3.99 -2.55 -0.85
N LEU A 122 3.00 -2.39 0.04
CA LEU A 122 1.91 -1.43 -0.15
C LEU A 122 2.40 0.02 -0.08
N LEU A 123 3.29 0.36 0.84
CA LEU A 123 3.92 1.68 0.92
C LEU A 123 4.72 1.98 -0.35
N MET A 124 5.47 1.00 -0.83
CA MET A 124 6.28 1.09 -2.04
C MET A 124 5.40 1.28 -3.29
N TYR A 125 4.31 0.52 -3.39
CA TYR A 125 3.31 0.68 -4.45
C TYR A 125 2.74 2.11 -4.49
N ARG A 126 2.44 2.70 -3.32
CA ARG A 126 1.98 4.09 -3.24
C ARG A 126 3.06 5.07 -3.67
N CYS A 127 4.31 4.85 -3.26
CA CYS A 127 5.42 5.71 -3.68
C CYS A 127 5.57 5.70 -5.20
N TYR A 128 5.52 4.53 -5.82
CA TYR A 128 5.57 4.38 -7.27
C TYR A 128 4.39 5.08 -7.97
N PHE A 129 3.18 4.89 -7.45
CA PHE A 129 1.98 5.52 -8.01
C PHE A 129 2.06 7.05 -7.96
N PHE A 130 2.48 7.60 -6.81
CA PHE A 130 2.66 9.04 -6.70
C PHE A 130 3.77 9.52 -7.61
N TRP A 131 4.91 8.84 -7.70
CA TRP A 131 6.09 9.25 -8.49
C TRP A 131 6.15 8.72 -9.94
N SER A 132 5.01 8.56 -10.60
CA SER A 132 4.92 7.97 -11.94
C SER A 132 5.68 8.73 -13.04
N ASP A 133 5.79 10.05 -12.92
CA ASP A 133 6.53 10.97 -13.81
C ASP A 133 8.05 10.93 -13.62
N ARG A 134 8.53 10.65 -12.40
CA ARG A 134 9.97 10.69 -12.03
C ARG A 134 10.39 9.45 -11.26
N LYS A 135 10.36 8.31 -11.97
CA LYS A 135 10.66 6.97 -11.44
C LYS A 135 12.05 6.83 -10.82
N TRP A 136 13.02 7.65 -11.21
CA TRP A 136 14.38 7.63 -10.64
C TRP A 136 14.40 7.83 -9.10
N ILE A 137 13.48 8.62 -8.55
CA ILE A 137 13.40 8.89 -7.10
C ILE A 137 12.92 7.64 -6.33
N VAL A 138 12.18 6.75 -6.99
CA VAL A 138 11.64 5.51 -6.41
C VAL A 138 12.73 4.43 -6.27
N ILE A 139 13.88 4.58 -6.94
CA ILE A 139 14.99 3.61 -6.88
C ILE A 139 15.53 3.49 -5.45
N LEU A 140 15.65 4.60 -4.72
CA LEU A 140 16.20 4.60 -3.37
C LEU A 140 15.29 3.83 -2.39
N PRO A 141 13.97 4.11 -2.29
CA PRO A 141 13.04 3.25 -1.55
C PRO A 141 13.01 1.79 -2.02
N ALA A 142 13.12 1.55 -3.34
CA ALA A 142 13.16 0.18 -3.88
C ALA A 142 14.36 -0.61 -3.35
N LEU A 143 15.53 0.02 -3.34
CA LEU A 143 16.75 -0.60 -2.85
C LEU A 143 16.65 -0.91 -1.35
N THR A 144 16.13 0.02 -0.56
CA THR A 144 15.90 -0.19 0.88
C THR A 144 14.87 -1.29 1.13
N TYR A 145 13.82 -1.40 0.31
CA TYR A 145 12.85 -2.50 0.39
C TYR A 145 13.47 -3.86 0.03
N VAL A 146 14.27 -3.94 -1.03
CA VAL A 146 14.98 -5.18 -1.37
C VAL A 146 15.93 -5.57 -0.23
N ALA A 147 16.65 -4.61 0.36
CA ALA A 147 17.48 -4.85 1.52
C ALA A 147 16.68 -5.35 2.72
N SER A 148 15.51 -4.76 3.02
CA SER A 148 14.66 -5.21 4.13
C SER A 148 14.11 -6.62 3.91
N VAL A 149 13.77 -6.98 2.66
CA VAL A 149 13.36 -8.34 2.29
C VAL A 149 14.48 -9.35 2.50
N VAL A 150 15.68 -9.06 2.01
CA VAL A 150 16.86 -9.95 2.18
C VAL A 150 17.18 -10.15 3.66
N VAL A 151 17.26 -9.07 4.44
CA VAL A 151 17.54 -9.16 5.88
C VAL A 151 16.39 -9.85 6.63
N GLY A 152 15.13 -9.68 6.18
CA GLY A 152 13.98 -10.40 6.72
C GLY A 152 14.09 -11.92 6.54
N PHE A 153 14.52 -12.39 5.36
CA PHE A 153 14.79 -13.81 5.14
C PHE A 153 15.96 -14.33 5.99
N LEU A 154 17.05 -13.57 6.09
CA LEU A 154 18.18 -13.93 6.96
C LEU A 154 17.74 -14.06 8.42
N GLN A 155 16.87 -13.16 8.88
CA GLN A 155 16.29 -13.18 10.22
C GLN A 155 15.36 -14.39 10.45
N MET A 156 14.59 -14.81 9.44
CA MET A 156 13.78 -16.04 9.52
C MET A 156 14.66 -17.28 9.67
N LEU A 157 15.71 -17.40 8.83
CA LEU A 157 16.56 -18.59 8.73
C LEU A 157 17.64 -18.68 9.81
N TRP A 158 17.84 -17.61 10.59
CA TRP A 158 18.97 -17.49 11.51
C TRP A 158 19.13 -18.66 12.49
N VAL A 159 18.03 -19.13 13.08
CA VAL A 159 18.06 -20.18 14.12
C VAL A 159 18.55 -21.52 13.56
N GLU A 160 18.20 -21.85 12.31
CA GLU A 160 18.53 -23.15 11.71
C GLU A 160 19.81 -23.11 10.87
N ALA A 161 20.05 -22.01 10.15
CA ALA A 161 21.16 -21.91 9.19
C ALA A 161 22.44 -21.30 9.78
N PHE A 162 22.34 -20.51 10.87
CA PHE A 162 23.45 -19.68 11.37
C PHE A 162 23.61 -19.74 12.89
N SER A 163 23.30 -20.86 13.53
CA SER A 163 23.36 -21.06 14.99
C SER A 163 24.72 -20.73 15.64
N GLY A 164 25.81 -20.66 14.86
CA GLY A 164 27.16 -20.28 15.31
C GLY A 164 27.57 -18.82 15.06
N TRP A 165 26.70 -18.00 14.45
CA TRP A 165 27.03 -16.60 14.15
C TRP A 165 26.60 -15.67 15.29
N PRO A 166 27.47 -14.77 15.77
CA PRO A 166 27.14 -13.83 16.84
C PRO A 166 26.21 -12.69 16.40
N VAL A 167 25.90 -12.60 15.09
CA VAL A 167 25.13 -11.51 14.50
C VAL A 167 23.67 -11.92 14.37
N GLU A 168 22.81 -11.36 15.21
CA GLU A 168 21.36 -11.49 15.08
C GLU A 168 20.80 -10.32 14.25
N PHE A 169 20.13 -10.67 13.14
CA PHE A 169 19.64 -9.74 12.11
C PHE A 169 18.36 -8.96 12.50
N SER A 170 17.73 -9.28 13.63
CA SER A 170 16.48 -8.67 14.11
C SER A 170 16.55 -7.15 14.12
N VAL A 171 17.62 -6.59 14.70
CA VAL A 171 17.79 -5.16 14.91
C VAL A 171 17.95 -4.43 13.57
N ALA A 172 18.78 -4.98 12.68
CA ALA A 172 19.00 -4.43 11.35
C ALA A 172 17.69 -4.43 10.53
N TRP A 173 16.91 -5.51 10.61
CA TRP A 173 15.62 -5.62 9.95
C TRP A 173 14.62 -4.56 10.46
N ILE A 174 14.52 -4.38 11.78
CA ILE A 174 13.62 -3.37 12.39
C ILE A 174 14.01 -1.95 11.94
N ILE A 175 15.31 -1.61 11.95
CA ILE A 175 15.79 -0.29 11.52
C ILE A 175 15.52 -0.08 10.03
N LEU A 176 15.73 -1.09 9.18
CA LEU A 176 15.45 -1.00 7.75
C LEU A 176 13.96 -0.74 7.48
N ASN A 177 13.06 -1.47 8.13
CA ASN A 177 11.61 -1.25 8.00
C ASN A 177 11.20 0.14 8.48
N ALA A 178 11.72 0.58 9.64
CA ALA A 178 11.45 1.92 10.16
C ALA A 178 11.96 3.01 9.19
N SER A 179 13.18 2.85 8.68
CA SER A 179 13.81 3.79 7.74
C SER A 179 13.06 3.86 6.42
N LEU A 180 12.65 2.71 5.88
CA LEU A 180 11.85 2.62 4.66
C LEU A 180 10.52 3.37 4.80
N ASN A 181 9.84 3.21 5.94
CA ASN A 181 8.57 3.85 6.20
C ASN A 181 8.71 5.38 6.31
N VAL A 182 9.71 5.87 7.05
CA VAL A 182 10.04 7.31 7.12
C VAL A 182 10.37 7.86 5.74
N LEU A 183 11.23 7.18 4.98
CA LEU A 183 11.66 7.59 3.66
C LEU A 183 10.49 7.71 2.68
N ILE A 184 9.67 6.67 2.58
CA ILE A 184 8.51 6.66 1.67
C ILE A 184 7.52 7.76 2.08
N THR A 185 7.23 7.89 3.38
CA THR A 185 6.30 8.90 3.89
C THR A 185 6.80 10.31 3.61
N ALA A 186 8.10 10.57 3.78
CA ALA A 186 8.71 11.85 3.47
C ALA A 186 8.64 12.16 1.96
N LEU A 187 8.97 11.20 1.10
CA LEU A 187 8.92 11.37 -0.36
C LEU A 187 7.51 11.63 -0.88
N ILE A 188 6.52 10.89 -0.38
CA ILE A 188 5.12 11.10 -0.75
C ILE A 188 4.67 12.47 -0.25
N SER A 189 4.90 12.77 1.04
CA SER A 189 4.48 14.04 1.65
C SER A 189 5.08 15.26 0.95
N PHE A 190 6.39 15.23 0.66
CA PHE A 190 7.07 16.30 -0.08
C PHE A 190 6.41 16.56 -1.43
N ARG A 191 6.09 15.51 -2.18
CA ARG A 191 5.44 15.64 -3.49
C ARG A 191 4.03 16.21 -3.38
N LEU A 192 3.23 15.73 -2.42
CA LEU A 192 1.87 16.24 -2.22
C LEU A 192 1.90 17.72 -1.82
N LEU A 193 2.83 18.13 -0.97
CA LEU A 193 2.99 19.52 -0.57
C LEU A 193 3.43 20.39 -1.75
N LEU A 194 4.36 19.92 -2.58
CA LEU A 194 4.78 20.64 -3.78
C LEU A 194 3.63 20.78 -4.79
N ALA A 195 2.83 19.73 -4.99
CA ALA A 195 1.64 19.77 -5.82
C ALA A 195 0.60 20.74 -5.25
N SER A 196 0.38 20.73 -3.94
CA SER A 196 -0.51 21.65 -3.24
C SER A 196 -0.08 23.10 -3.42
N TYR A 197 1.22 23.40 -3.25
CA TYR A 197 1.78 24.73 -3.42
C TYR A 197 1.61 25.23 -4.86
N ARG A 198 1.99 24.42 -5.86
CA ARG A 198 1.89 24.81 -7.28
C ARG A 198 0.44 25.01 -7.72
N ASN A 199 -0.47 24.21 -7.19
CA ASN A 199 -1.90 24.29 -7.52
C ASN A 199 -2.63 25.37 -6.72
N SER A 200 -2.12 25.78 -5.55
CA SER A 200 -2.73 26.84 -4.73
C SER A 200 -2.76 28.21 -5.41
N GLN A 201 -1.91 28.41 -6.42
CA GLN A 201 -1.88 29.64 -7.22
C GLN A 201 -3.04 29.71 -8.23
N PHE A 202 -3.67 28.58 -8.57
CA PHE A 202 -4.66 28.50 -9.65
C PHE A 202 -6.00 27.86 -9.24
N LEU A 203 -6.10 27.28 -8.02
CA LEU A 203 -7.29 26.54 -7.58
C LEU A 203 -7.83 27.08 -6.24
N PRO A 204 -9.16 26.98 -6.00
CA PRO A 204 -9.78 27.38 -4.74
C PRO A 204 -9.18 26.66 -3.52
N SER A 205 -9.14 27.36 -2.38
CA SER A 205 -8.58 26.90 -1.09
C SER A 205 -9.00 25.47 -0.67
N TYR A 206 -10.18 25.01 -1.09
CA TYR A 206 -10.70 23.67 -0.82
C TYR A 206 -9.80 22.54 -1.36
N SER A 207 -9.23 22.67 -2.55
CA SER A 207 -8.40 21.60 -3.16
C SER A 207 -7.08 21.41 -2.43
N SER A 208 -6.48 22.49 -1.91
CA SER A 208 -5.23 22.44 -1.13
C SER A 208 -5.41 21.69 0.20
N LYS A 209 -6.57 21.86 0.86
CA LYS A 209 -6.91 21.16 2.11
C LYS A 209 -6.95 19.64 1.96
N VAL A 210 -7.35 19.13 0.79
CA VAL A 210 -7.37 17.69 0.50
C VAL A 210 -5.95 17.10 0.50
N TYR A 211 -5.00 17.77 -0.15
CA TYR A 211 -3.59 17.31 -0.16
C TYR A 211 -3.00 17.27 1.25
N ILE A 212 -3.22 18.33 2.04
CA ILE A 212 -2.75 18.41 3.42
C ILE A 212 -3.38 17.30 4.27
N GLY A 213 -4.68 17.05 4.11
CA GLY A 213 -5.36 15.96 4.81
C GLY A 213 -4.73 14.59 4.53
N ILE A 214 -4.38 14.29 3.27
CA ILE A 214 -3.73 13.03 2.91
C ILE A 214 -2.32 12.94 3.52
N VAL A 215 -1.56 14.04 3.52
CA VAL A 215 -0.23 14.09 4.16
C VAL A 215 -0.33 13.80 5.66
N VAL A 216 -1.27 14.46 6.35
CA VAL A 216 -1.49 14.23 7.79
C VAL A 216 -1.81 12.77 8.06
N ILE A 217 -2.67 12.14 7.26
CA ILE A 217 -3.01 10.72 7.39
C ILE A 217 -1.79 9.82 7.26
N LEU A 218 -0.92 10.08 6.27
CA LEU A 218 0.28 9.27 6.05
C LEU A 218 1.26 9.40 7.23
N VAL A 219 1.49 10.63 7.69
CA VAL A 219 2.40 10.91 8.80
C VAL A 219 1.86 10.32 10.11
N GLU A 220 0.56 10.47 10.38
CA GLU A 220 -0.10 9.93 11.57
C GLU A 220 0.02 8.40 11.64
N ALA A 221 -0.03 7.71 10.49
CA ALA A 221 0.12 6.26 10.43
C ALA A 221 1.59 5.79 10.48
N ALA A 222 2.52 6.55 9.90
CA ALA A 222 3.94 6.17 9.78
C ALA A 222 4.76 6.49 11.03
N MET A 223 4.43 7.57 11.73
CA MET A 223 5.20 8.05 12.88
C MET A 223 5.23 7.03 14.03
N PRO A 224 4.11 6.43 14.48
CA PRO A 224 4.14 5.49 15.59
C PRO A 224 4.97 4.24 15.27
N LEU A 225 4.86 3.70 14.07
CA LEU A 225 5.64 2.54 13.65
C LEU A 225 7.15 2.83 13.66
N SER A 226 7.55 3.96 13.07
CA SER A 226 8.95 4.32 12.91
C SER A 226 9.62 4.65 14.25
N VAL A 227 8.95 5.43 15.10
CA VAL A 227 9.46 5.81 16.43
C VAL A 227 9.63 4.58 17.31
N ASN A 228 8.62 3.71 17.37
CA ASN A 228 8.71 2.49 18.17
C ASN A 228 9.74 1.50 17.63
N GLY A 229 9.94 1.43 16.31
CA GLY A 229 10.98 0.60 15.69
C GLY A 229 12.39 1.05 16.06
N ILE A 230 12.68 2.36 15.97
CA ILE A 230 13.99 2.91 16.35
C ILE A 230 14.25 2.74 17.86
N ALA A 231 13.24 3.00 18.70
CA ALA A 231 13.36 2.81 20.14
C ALA A 231 13.61 1.34 20.50
N LEU A 232 12.86 0.41 19.89
CA LEU A 232 13.06 -1.03 20.09
C LEU A 232 14.48 -1.44 19.71
N ALA A 233 14.99 -1.00 18.55
CA ALA A 233 16.34 -1.30 18.10
C ALA A 233 17.42 -0.80 19.08
N TYR A 234 17.23 0.38 19.67
CA TYR A 234 18.10 0.93 20.70
C TYR A 234 18.10 0.04 21.97
N PHE A 235 16.91 -0.26 22.51
CA PHE A 235 16.82 -1.07 23.73
C PHE A 235 17.30 -2.51 23.53
N MET A 236 17.06 -3.12 22.37
CA MET A 236 17.60 -4.44 22.04
C MET A 236 19.13 -4.46 22.07
N ASN A 237 19.79 -3.42 21.53
CA ASN A 237 21.25 -3.31 21.61
C ASN A 237 21.74 -3.09 23.04
N GLN A 238 21.00 -2.35 23.86
CA GLN A 238 21.35 -2.11 25.26
C GLN A 238 21.22 -3.37 26.11
N SER A 239 20.12 -4.13 25.97
CA SER A 239 19.87 -5.38 26.72
C SER A 239 20.95 -6.44 26.47
N ARG A 240 21.55 -6.46 25.26
CA ARG A 240 22.67 -7.36 24.94
C ARG A 240 23.92 -7.08 25.77
N GLY A 241 24.15 -5.82 26.15
CA GLY A 241 25.31 -5.44 26.96
C GLY A 241 25.13 -5.73 28.46
N SER A 242 23.89 -5.72 28.96
CA SER A 242 23.61 -5.88 30.40
C SER A 242 23.16 -7.28 30.81
N GLY A 243 22.64 -8.10 29.88
CA GLY A 243 22.10 -9.45 30.19
C GLY A 243 20.79 -9.44 31.01
N GLU A 244 20.21 -8.26 31.24
CA GLU A 244 18.96 -8.08 31.99
C GLU A 244 17.76 -7.90 31.06
N ALA A 245 16.61 -8.41 31.47
CA ALA A 245 15.36 -8.19 30.75
C ALA A 245 14.85 -6.79 31.09
N ASN A 246 15.09 -5.86 30.17
CA ASN A 246 14.65 -4.49 30.33
C ASN A 246 13.15 -4.40 30.03
N LEU A 247 12.35 -3.99 31.02
CA LEU A 247 10.92 -3.74 30.85
C LEU A 247 10.64 -2.84 29.62
N HIS A 248 11.51 -1.86 29.39
CA HIS A 248 11.47 -0.95 28.25
C HIS A 248 11.49 -1.68 26.91
N GLU A 249 12.36 -2.68 26.74
CA GLU A 249 12.42 -3.48 25.51
C GLU A 249 11.07 -4.15 25.24
N GLY A 250 10.46 -4.75 26.27
CA GLY A 250 9.15 -5.39 26.17
C GLY A 250 8.05 -4.42 25.71
N ILE A 251 8.02 -3.22 26.27
CA ILE A 251 7.02 -2.19 25.90
C ILE A 251 7.17 -1.79 24.44
N TYR A 252 8.39 -1.43 24.00
CA TYR A 252 8.61 -1.02 22.61
C TYR A 252 8.42 -2.16 21.62
N LYS A 253 8.69 -3.40 22.02
CA LYS A 253 8.41 -4.60 21.22
C LYS A 253 6.90 -4.72 20.96
N ILE A 254 6.09 -4.65 22.01
CA ILE A 254 4.64 -4.73 21.91
C ILE A 254 4.11 -3.62 20.98
N LEU A 255 4.55 -2.38 21.21
CA LEU A 255 4.12 -1.23 20.41
C LEU A 255 4.55 -1.37 18.94
N TYR A 256 5.80 -1.77 18.68
CA TYR A 256 6.31 -1.92 17.32
C TYR A 256 5.48 -2.93 16.51
N PHE A 257 5.28 -4.15 17.02
CA PHE A 257 4.51 -5.17 16.30
C PHE A 257 3.02 -4.81 16.19
N PHE A 258 2.47 -4.11 17.18
CA PHE A 258 1.12 -3.56 17.09
C PHE A 258 1.00 -2.58 15.91
N PHE A 259 1.90 -1.61 15.80
CA PHE A 259 1.88 -0.63 14.71
C PHE A 259 2.31 -1.22 13.37
N LEU A 260 3.14 -2.26 13.35
CA LEU A 260 3.56 -2.96 12.13
C LEU A 260 2.34 -3.54 11.39
N ALA A 261 1.39 -4.09 12.14
CA ALA A 261 0.17 -4.65 11.57
C ALA A 261 -0.94 -3.59 11.34
N ILE A 262 -1.08 -2.62 12.25
CA ILE A 262 -2.17 -1.63 12.21
C ILE A 262 -1.89 -0.49 11.20
N SER A 263 -0.64 -0.05 11.04
CA SER A 263 -0.32 1.11 10.20
C SER A 263 -0.75 0.92 8.73
N PRO A 264 -0.42 -0.19 8.04
CA PRO A 264 -0.90 -0.42 6.68
C PRO A 264 -2.43 -0.47 6.59
N GLN A 265 -3.08 -1.11 7.57
CA GLN A 265 -4.54 -1.23 7.66
C GLN A 265 -5.22 0.12 7.82
N MET A 266 -4.69 1.00 8.68
CA MET A 266 -5.23 2.34 8.90
C MET A 266 -5.18 3.17 7.62
N ILE A 267 -4.08 3.10 6.87
CA ILE A 267 -3.98 3.84 5.61
C ILE A 267 -4.93 3.25 4.56
N ILE A 268 -5.07 1.92 4.47
CA ILE A 268 -6.05 1.28 3.57
C ILE A 268 -7.46 1.77 3.92
N PHE A 269 -7.84 1.68 5.20
CA PHE A 269 -9.14 2.07 5.71
C PHE A 269 -9.46 3.52 5.35
N ARG A 270 -8.54 4.45 5.62
CA ARG A 270 -8.73 5.87 5.29
C ARG A 270 -8.83 6.12 3.79
N VAL A 271 -8.10 5.38 2.95
CA VAL A 271 -8.23 5.47 1.47
C VAL A 271 -9.61 4.99 0.99
N ILE A 272 -10.15 3.94 1.61
CA ILE A 272 -11.49 3.42 1.27
C ILE A 272 -12.57 4.40 1.73
N THR A 273 -12.55 4.86 2.98
CA THR A 273 -13.55 5.77 3.54
C THR A 273 -13.47 7.18 2.94
N GLY A 274 -12.27 7.67 2.61
CA GLY A 274 -12.07 8.99 1.99
C GLY A 274 -12.71 9.12 0.59
N ARG A 275 -12.90 8.00 -0.12
CA ARG A 275 -13.67 7.96 -1.38
C ARG A 275 -15.18 8.17 -1.14
N GLY A 276 -15.70 7.75 0.01
CA GLY A 276 -17.09 7.94 0.39
C GLY A 276 -17.43 9.41 0.69
N PHE A 277 -16.57 10.11 1.44
CA PHE A 277 -16.82 11.52 1.81
C PHE A 277 -16.77 12.50 0.63
N LEU A 278 -15.92 12.25 -0.38
CA LEU A 278 -15.88 13.07 -1.59
C LEU A 278 -17.14 12.90 -2.47
N ARG A 279 -17.84 11.77 -2.34
CA ARG A 279 -19.07 11.50 -3.08
C ARG A 279 -20.24 12.36 -2.58
N ASP A 280 -20.35 12.55 -1.27
CA ASP A 280 -21.49 13.25 -0.65
C ASP A 280 -21.36 14.80 -0.71
N GLY A 281 -20.14 15.33 -0.77
CA GLY A 281 -19.91 16.78 -0.89
C GLY A 281 -20.09 17.36 -2.29
N SER A 282 -20.36 16.51 -3.30
CA SER A 282 -20.37 16.92 -4.73
C SER A 282 -21.77 17.18 -5.32
N THR A 283 -22.84 17.07 -4.52
CA THR A 283 -24.19 17.47 -4.95
C THR A 283 -24.74 18.61 -4.12
N PRO A 284 -24.47 19.88 -4.48
CA PRO A 284 -25.40 20.95 -4.17
C PRO A 284 -26.71 20.59 -4.87
N ARG A 285 -27.76 20.27 -4.09
CA ARG A 285 -29.14 20.27 -4.61
C ARG A 285 -29.49 21.71 -4.95
N THR A 286 -29.12 22.18 -6.13
CA THR A 286 -29.68 23.43 -6.68
C THR A 286 -31.17 23.20 -6.94
N PRO A 287 -32.07 24.06 -6.44
CA PRO A 287 -33.49 23.99 -6.76
C PRO A 287 -33.67 24.05 -8.28
N ARG A 288 -34.35 23.05 -8.83
CA ARG A 288 -34.59 22.89 -10.26
C ARG A 288 -35.51 24.02 -10.74
N ALA A 289 -34.98 25.00 -11.48
CA ALA A 289 -35.81 25.91 -12.26
C ALA A 289 -36.30 25.16 -13.52
N PRO A 290 -37.60 25.16 -13.81
CA PRO A 290 -38.14 24.49 -14.99
C PRO A 290 -37.82 25.32 -16.24
N GLY A 291 -36.98 24.79 -17.14
CA GLY A 291 -36.79 25.35 -18.50
C GLY A 291 -35.35 25.50 -19.02
N ALA A 292 -34.31 25.15 -18.26
CA ALA A 292 -32.94 25.26 -18.77
C ALA A 292 -32.50 23.99 -19.54
N ALA A 293 -32.00 24.18 -20.77
CA ALA A 293 -31.40 23.14 -21.59
C ALA A 293 -30.20 22.48 -20.88
N GLU A 294 -30.07 21.17 -21.09
CA GLU A 294 -29.11 20.27 -20.45
C GLU A 294 -27.65 20.65 -20.79
N THR A 295 -27.09 21.58 -20.01
CA THR A 295 -25.64 21.81 -19.98
C THR A 295 -25.05 20.87 -18.94
N LYS A 296 -24.22 19.94 -19.40
CA LYS A 296 -23.45 19.01 -18.54
C LYS A 296 -22.74 19.82 -17.44
N PRO A 297 -22.94 19.49 -16.14
CA PRO A 297 -22.18 20.14 -15.08
C PRO A 297 -20.69 19.82 -15.25
N PRO A 298 -19.78 20.77 -14.92
CA PRO A 298 -18.35 20.50 -14.91
C PRO A 298 -18.09 19.38 -13.91
N SER A 299 -17.62 18.26 -14.42
CA SER A 299 -17.27 17.09 -13.63
C SER A 299 -16.01 17.39 -12.83
N THR A 300 -16.15 17.96 -11.63
CA THR A 300 -15.08 18.00 -10.62
C THR A 300 -15.00 16.65 -9.89
N ALA A 301 -15.06 15.57 -10.65
CA ALA A 301 -14.49 14.31 -10.22
C ALA A 301 -13.00 14.45 -10.51
N LEU A 302 -12.18 14.40 -9.45
CA LEU A 302 -10.74 14.26 -9.55
C LEU A 302 -10.45 12.90 -10.23
N ASN A 303 -10.60 12.85 -11.55
CA ASN A 303 -10.27 11.73 -12.39
C ASN A 303 -8.75 11.64 -12.43
N PHE A 304 -8.20 10.74 -11.62
CA PHE A 304 -6.89 10.16 -11.88
C PHE A 304 -6.96 9.34 -13.17
N ALA A 305 -7.02 9.99 -14.33
CA ALA A 305 -6.73 9.42 -15.65
C ALA A 305 -6.82 10.50 -16.74
N ARG A 306 -5.75 10.57 -17.53
CA ARG A 306 -5.69 11.06 -18.92
C ARG A 306 -5.56 12.58 -19.12
N SER A 307 -4.33 13.03 -19.33
CA SER A 307 -4.01 14.11 -20.28
C SER A 307 -2.51 14.12 -20.55
N GLU A 308 -2.06 13.50 -21.64
CA GLU A 308 -0.86 13.99 -22.37
C GLU A 308 -0.69 13.48 -23.83
N GLU A 309 -1.70 12.92 -24.50
CA GLU A 309 -1.48 12.37 -25.86
C GLU A 309 -2.42 12.81 -27.00
N ASP A 310 -3.50 13.57 -26.77
CA ASP A 310 -4.48 13.86 -27.86
C ASP A 310 -4.50 15.33 -28.35
N SER A 311 -3.48 16.14 -28.07
CA SER A 311 -3.44 17.58 -28.42
C SER A 311 -2.63 17.93 -29.67
N TYR A 312 -2.51 17.04 -30.66
CA TYR A 312 -1.79 17.36 -31.91
C TYR A 312 -2.57 17.18 -33.22
N THR A 313 -3.82 16.72 -33.18
CA THR A 313 -4.61 16.54 -34.42
C THR A 313 -6.05 17.01 -34.28
N ARG A 314 -6.26 18.32 -34.16
CA ARG A 314 -7.46 18.97 -34.71
C ARG A 314 -7.31 20.48 -34.74
N GLY A 315 -6.71 20.96 -35.83
CA GLY A 315 -6.78 22.34 -36.23
C GLY A 315 -6.84 22.39 -37.75
N THR A 316 -8.04 22.43 -38.31
CA THR A 316 -8.34 23.16 -39.56
C THR A 316 -9.85 23.40 -39.65
N VAL A 317 -10.13 24.70 -39.73
CA VAL A 317 -11.38 25.42 -39.93
C VAL A 317 -12.06 25.03 -41.26
N GLY A 318 -13.39 25.14 -41.31
CA GLY A 318 -14.14 25.15 -42.56
C GLY A 318 -15.67 25.15 -42.36
N SER A 319 -16.23 26.31 -42.03
CA SER A 319 -17.67 26.60 -42.08
C SER A 319 -18.02 27.09 -43.49
N ALA A 320 -18.97 26.46 -44.17
CA ALA A 320 -19.72 27.04 -45.27
C ALA A 320 -21.03 26.25 -45.49
N ASP A 321 -22.10 27.01 -45.64
CA ASP A 321 -23.49 26.65 -45.91
C ASP A 321 -23.73 25.83 -47.20
N GLY A 322 -24.91 25.21 -47.27
CA GLY A 322 -25.67 25.15 -48.53
C GLY A 322 -26.12 23.77 -49.01
N ASN A 323 -27.34 23.39 -48.61
CA ASN A 323 -28.42 22.85 -49.44
C ASN A 323 -28.07 21.86 -50.59
N GLU A 324 -28.55 20.61 -50.52
CA GLU A 324 -29.53 20.05 -51.49
C GLU A 324 -29.95 18.61 -51.17
N LYS A 325 -31.21 18.33 -51.52
CA LYS A 325 -31.94 17.06 -51.39
C LYS A 325 -31.51 16.06 -52.48
N PHE A 326 -31.63 14.77 -52.20
CA PHE A 326 -32.60 13.83 -52.80
C PHE A 326 -32.08 12.38 -52.86
N LYS A 327 -33.05 11.46 -52.79
CA LYS A 327 -32.98 10.01 -52.59
C LYS A 327 -32.47 9.22 -53.81
N ASP A 328 -31.88 8.05 -53.53
CA ASP A 328 -32.22 6.68 -54.00
C ASP A 328 -30.94 5.81 -53.85
N GLY A 329 -30.90 4.54 -53.46
CA GLY A 329 -31.85 3.44 -53.54
C GLY A 329 -31.24 2.32 -54.42
N GLY A 330 -30.76 1.21 -53.83
CA GLY A 330 -30.72 -0.10 -54.51
C GLY A 330 -29.42 -0.61 -55.19
N VAL A 331 -28.64 -1.39 -54.43
CA VAL A 331 -28.22 -2.80 -54.64
C VAL A 331 -28.16 -3.44 -56.07
N HIS A 332 -27.03 -4.13 -56.31
CA HIS A 332 -26.70 -5.23 -57.25
C HIS A 332 -26.68 -4.98 -58.78
N ALA A 333 -25.51 -5.17 -59.41
CA ALA A 333 -25.17 -6.40 -60.17
C ALA A 333 -23.87 -6.23 -61.00
N THR A 334 -23.07 -7.29 -60.93
CA THR A 334 -21.92 -7.65 -61.76
C THR A 334 -22.27 -7.68 -63.26
N VAL A 335 -21.32 -7.38 -64.16
CA VAL A 335 -21.01 -8.16 -65.38
C VAL A 335 -19.69 -7.68 -66.02
N HIS A 336 -18.98 -8.68 -66.53
CA HIS A 336 -17.68 -8.73 -67.20
C HIS A 336 -17.54 -7.93 -68.50
N SER A 337 -16.26 -7.81 -68.89
CA SER A 337 -15.70 -7.83 -70.27
C SER A 337 -15.25 -6.46 -70.79
N ALA A 338 -14.12 -6.28 -71.46
CA ALA A 338 -12.85 -6.98 -71.66
C ALA A 338 -12.02 -6.05 -72.58
N VAL A 339 -10.68 -6.21 -72.62
CA VAL A 339 -9.81 -5.91 -73.78
C VAL A 339 -9.59 -4.40 -74.05
N ASP A 340 -8.41 -3.84 -74.30
CA ASP A 340 -7.12 -4.40 -74.69
C ASP A 340 -5.99 -3.51 -74.14
N SER A 341 -4.86 -4.13 -73.83
CA SER A 341 -3.62 -3.47 -73.46
C SER A 341 -2.48 -4.23 -74.11
N ARG A 342 -1.78 -3.53 -75.02
CA ARG A 342 -0.41 -3.74 -75.51
C ARG A 342 -0.32 -3.04 -76.88
N GLY A 343 0.67 -2.22 -77.18
CA GLY A 343 1.91 -1.88 -76.50
C GLY A 343 2.84 -1.22 -77.53
N THR A 344 3.90 -0.59 -77.02
CA THR A 344 5.22 -0.41 -77.67
C THR A 344 5.23 0.46 -78.95
N ASP A 345 6.14 1.40 -79.19
CA ASP A 345 7.47 1.58 -78.66
C ASP A 345 8.12 2.86 -79.25
N TRP A 346 9.18 3.31 -78.59
CA TRP A 346 10.38 3.99 -79.12
C TRP A 346 10.35 5.40 -79.80
N ARG A 347 10.90 6.37 -79.03
CA ARG A 347 12.24 7.02 -79.18
C ARG A 347 12.41 8.37 -79.94
N ARG A 348 12.98 9.33 -79.17
CA ARG A 348 13.99 10.39 -79.45
C ARG A 348 13.66 11.50 -80.48
N SER A 349 13.66 12.76 -80.01
CA SER A 349 14.78 13.76 -80.08
C SER A 349 14.81 14.43 -81.45
N GLY A 350 14.50 15.73 -81.60
CA GLY A 350 15.45 16.86 -81.44
C GLY A 350 16.50 16.79 -82.56
N ASP A 351 16.70 17.73 -83.47
CA ASP A 351 16.42 19.17 -83.58
C ASP A 351 16.55 19.59 -85.05
N GLY A 352 16.16 20.83 -85.37
CA GLY A 352 17.00 21.69 -86.23
C GLY A 352 16.69 21.72 -87.72
N GLU A 353 16.01 22.79 -88.12
CA GLU A 353 15.98 23.38 -89.45
C GLU A 353 17.41 23.58 -90.02
N VAL A 354 17.62 23.18 -91.28
CA VAL A 354 18.05 24.00 -92.45
C VAL A 354 17.99 23.12 -93.70
#